data_AF-A0A9X4EEU8-F1
#
_entry.id   AF-A0A9X4EEU8-F1
#
_cell.length_a   1.000
_cell.length_b   1.000
_cell.length_c   1.000
_cell.angle_alpha   90.00
_cell.angle_beta   90.00
_cell.angle_gamma   90.00
#
_symmetry.space_group_name_H-M   'P 1'
#
loop_
_entity.id
_entity.type
_entity.pdbx_description
1 polymer ?
#
loop_
_entity_poly.entity_id
_entity_poly.type
_entity_poly.pdbx_seq_one_letter_code
_entity_poly.pdbx_strand_id
1 'polypeptide(L)'
;MRIPALGLVAALAVAWTPPGAAASPPPTPTLTLDDLVALALATSPALRAADARADALAGAAEQADTLPNPEFGIQAENAAGSGPYRGAKALETTYSLTQTIEMGGKRGWRRDTAAAAAHRGALDRDAVRLDLARDVRLAAIAVLAAHERRQIVEEQRALADETRRAVAGRVQAGRDSPMREDRAGLALTQATVDAARARRDEDAAGHALSLLIDRPVAAAQLDTAALHLLAADGAAEAGGDVPDLAPLAGGTGPRPRRGGRGAGQGRAGR
;
A
#
# COMPACT_ATOMS: atom_id res chain seq x y z
N MET A 1 -85.34 -15.55 20.32
CA MET A 1 -84.14 -14.93 20.90
C MET A 1 -83.58 -13.94 19.91
N ARG A 2 -83.29 -12.71 20.35
CA ARG A 2 -83.10 -11.49 19.54
C ARG A 2 -81.67 -10.94 19.76
N ILE A 3 -80.92 -10.75 18.65
CA ILE A 3 -79.99 -9.63 18.30
C ILE A 3 -78.69 -9.49 19.15
N PRO A 4 -77.55 -8.87 18.71
CA PRO A 4 -77.07 -8.43 17.37
C PRO A 4 -75.67 -8.93 16.95
N ALA A 5 -75.40 -8.81 15.64
CA ALA A 5 -74.07 -8.74 15.03
C ALA A 5 -73.45 -7.34 15.20
N LEU A 6 -72.18 -7.28 15.61
CA LEU A 6 -71.36 -6.07 15.69
C LEU A 6 -70.41 -6.05 14.50
N GLY A 7 -70.69 -5.18 13.53
CA GLY A 7 -69.82 -4.92 12.39
C GLY A 7 -68.68 -4.00 12.80
N LEU A 8 -67.44 -4.49 12.67
CA LEU A 8 -66.22 -3.73 12.92
C LEU A 8 -65.74 -3.13 11.60
N VAL A 9 -65.96 -1.84 11.39
CA VAL A 9 -65.41 -1.08 10.25
C VAL A 9 -64.05 -0.55 10.68
N ALA A 10 -62.97 -1.16 10.19
CA ALA A 10 -61.61 -0.65 10.34
C ALA A 10 -61.32 0.39 9.25
N ALA A 11 -61.26 1.67 9.64
CA ALA A 11 -60.85 2.76 8.77
C ALA A 11 -59.32 2.78 8.63
N LEU A 12 -58.82 2.45 7.45
CA LEU A 12 -57.41 2.58 7.08
C LEU A 12 -57.12 4.05 6.73
N ALA A 13 -56.55 4.82 7.65
CA ALA A 13 -56.03 6.15 7.36
C ALA A 13 -54.64 6.01 6.72
N VAL A 14 -54.58 6.09 5.38
CA VAL A 14 -53.32 6.19 4.65
C VAL A 14 -52.79 7.62 4.85
N ALA A 15 -51.78 7.76 5.70
CA ALA A 15 -51.07 9.02 5.89
C ALA A 15 -50.24 9.31 4.64
N TRP A 16 -50.66 10.30 3.85
CA TRP A 16 -49.87 10.86 2.76
C TRP A 16 -48.66 11.58 3.34
N THR A 17 -47.50 10.93 3.30
CA THR A 17 -46.22 11.59 3.57
C THR A 17 -45.80 12.31 2.28
N PRO A 18 -45.66 13.65 2.27
CA PRO A 18 -45.09 14.32 1.12
C PRO A 18 -43.63 13.85 0.95
N PRO A 19 -43.16 13.62 -0.29
CA PRO A 19 -41.77 13.29 -0.52
C PRO A 19 -40.90 14.42 0.05
N GLY A 20 -40.10 14.09 1.06
CA GLY A 20 -39.15 15.00 1.66
C GLY A 20 -38.25 15.56 0.56
N ALA A 21 -38.15 16.88 0.51
CA ALA A 21 -37.19 17.58 -0.33
C ALA A 21 -35.84 16.89 -0.18
N ALA A 22 -35.28 16.38 -1.29
CA ALA A 22 -33.97 15.80 -1.32
C ALA A 22 -32.98 16.85 -0.80
N ALA A 23 -32.54 16.68 0.45
CA ALA A 23 -31.45 17.46 1.00
C ALA A 23 -30.27 17.29 0.03
N SER A 24 -29.74 18.40 -0.48
CA SER A 24 -28.53 18.35 -1.30
C SER A 24 -27.45 17.60 -0.51
N PRO A 25 -26.78 16.60 -1.11
CA PRO A 25 -25.71 15.91 -0.42
C PRO A 25 -24.69 16.95 0.06
N PRO A 26 -24.15 16.81 1.29
CA PRO A 26 -23.17 17.74 1.81
C PRO A 26 -22.01 17.87 0.81
N PRO A 27 -21.39 19.06 0.69
CA PRO A 27 -20.25 19.26 -0.19
C PRO A 27 -19.20 18.20 0.11
N THR A 28 -18.83 17.43 -0.90
CA THR A 28 -17.84 16.37 -0.72
C THR A 28 -16.49 17.04 -0.50
N PRO A 29 -15.78 16.76 0.60
CA PRO A 29 -14.55 17.45 0.90
C PRO A 29 -13.53 17.20 -0.22
N THR A 30 -12.88 18.28 -0.66
CA THR A 30 -11.73 18.20 -1.56
C THR A 30 -10.57 17.54 -0.83
N LEU A 31 -9.94 16.56 -1.46
CA LEU A 31 -8.87 15.76 -0.93
C LEU A 31 -7.55 16.20 -1.55
N THR A 32 -6.60 16.57 -0.70
CA THR A 32 -5.24 16.86 -1.12
C THR A 32 -4.46 15.56 -1.35
N LEU A 33 -3.31 15.64 -2.02
CA LEU A 33 -2.42 14.49 -2.20
C LEU A 33 -1.97 13.92 -0.85
N ASP A 34 -1.71 14.78 0.13
CA ASP A 34 -1.27 14.35 1.46
C ASP A 34 -2.40 13.67 2.24
N ASP A 35 -3.65 14.11 2.06
CA ASP A 35 -4.81 13.40 2.63
C ASP A 35 -4.91 11.97 2.08
N LEU A 36 -4.77 11.81 0.76
CA LEU A 36 -4.80 10.49 0.13
C LEU A 36 -3.68 9.58 0.64
N VAL A 37 -2.48 10.12 0.80
CA VAL A 37 -1.35 9.36 1.37
C VAL A 37 -1.67 8.97 2.81
N ALA A 38 -2.15 9.90 3.64
CA ALA A 38 -2.51 9.60 5.03
C ALA A 38 -3.56 8.49 5.13
N LEU A 39 -4.55 8.50 4.23
CA LEU A 39 -5.58 7.48 4.16
C LEU A 39 -5.03 6.11 3.74
N ALA A 40 -4.21 6.05 2.68
CA ALA A 40 -3.56 4.81 2.27
C ALA A 40 -2.66 4.24 3.37
N LEU A 41 -1.89 5.10 4.05
CA LEU A 41 -1.05 4.69 5.18
C LEU A 41 -1.88 4.10 6.33
N ALA A 42 -3.10 4.60 6.55
CA ALA A 42 -3.98 4.08 7.60
C ALA A 42 -4.62 2.72 7.25
N THR A 43 -4.90 2.45 5.96
CA THR A 43 -5.68 1.27 5.55
C THR A 43 -4.83 0.14 4.96
N SER A 44 -3.60 0.43 4.50
CA SER A 44 -2.79 -0.51 3.72
C SER A 44 -2.45 -1.82 4.44
N PRO A 45 -2.87 -2.99 3.88
CA PRO A 45 -2.46 -4.29 4.39
C PRO A 45 -0.97 -4.57 4.23
N ALA A 46 -0.35 -4.02 3.18
CA ALA A 46 1.08 -4.21 2.92
C ALA A 46 1.95 -3.52 3.99
N LEU A 47 1.56 -2.32 4.41
CA LEU A 47 2.22 -1.60 5.49
C LEU A 47 2.06 -2.35 6.82
N ARG A 48 0.85 -2.80 7.17
CA ARG A 48 0.62 -3.62 8.38
C ARG A 48 1.48 -4.88 8.40
N ALA A 49 1.66 -5.53 7.25
CA ALA A 49 2.54 -6.69 7.15
C ALA A 49 4.02 -6.34 7.33
N ALA A 50 4.45 -5.15 6.87
CA ALA A 50 5.79 -4.65 7.09
C ALA A 50 6.04 -4.27 8.56
N ASP A 51 5.07 -3.62 9.21
CA ASP A 51 5.08 -3.30 10.64
C ASP A 51 5.25 -4.56 11.48
N ALA A 52 4.41 -5.58 11.25
CA ALA A 52 4.48 -6.84 11.99
C ALA A 52 5.83 -7.57 11.81
N ARG A 53 6.46 -7.47 10.62
CA ARG A 53 7.79 -8.02 10.37
C ARG A 53 8.87 -7.25 11.12
N ALA A 54 8.79 -5.91 11.14
CA ALA A 54 9.71 -5.08 11.89
C ALA A 54 9.61 -5.37 13.39
N ASP A 55 8.39 -5.49 13.93
CA ASP A 55 8.13 -5.84 15.32
C ASP A 55 8.67 -7.24 15.69
N ALA A 56 8.49 -8.23 14.80
CA ALA A 56 9.02 -9.57 15.01
C ALA A 56 10.57 -9.58 15.06
N LEU A 57 11.22 -8.77 14.21
CA LEU A 57 12.68 -8.64 14.21
C LEU A 57 13.19 -7.88 15.44
N ALA A 58 12.45 -6.86 15.89
CA ALA A 58 12.75 -6.15 17.14
C ALA A 58 12.63 -7.11 18.34
N GLY A 59 11.56 -7.90 18.43
CA GLY A 59 11.38 -8.92 19.46
C GLY A 59 12.47 -10.01 19.42
N ALA A 60 12.91 -10.41 18.23
CA ALA A 60 14.03 -11.34 18.08
C ALA A 60 15.36 -10.74 18.59
N ALA A 61 15.58 -9.43 18.41
CA ALA A 61 16.73 -8.73 18.96
C ALA A 61 16.68 -8.66 20.50
N GLU A 62 15.51 -8.41 21.09
CA GLU A 62 15.33 -8.48 22.55
C GLU A 62 15.62 -9.88 23.10
N GLN A 63 15.11 -10.93 22.45
CA GLN A 63 15.38 -12.32 22.83
C GLN A 63 16.87 -12.66 22.70
N ALA A 64 17.54 -12.20 21.64
CA ALA A 64 18.96 -12.41 21.43
C ALA A 64 19.84 -11.79 22.54
N ASP A 65 19.33 -10.75 23.23
CA ASP A 65 20.01 -10.10 24.34
C ASP A 65 20.05 -10.96 25.62
N THR A 66 19.05 -11.85 25.77
CA THR A 66 18.92 -12.74 26.92
C THR A 66 19.94 -13.89 26.92
N LEU A 67 20.12 -14.51 28.08
CA LEU A 67 20.90 -15.74 28.22
C LEU A 67 20.08 -16.92 27.69
N PRO A 68 20.72 -17.96 27.11
CA PRO A 68 20.03 -19.20 26.80
C PRO A 68 19.27 -19.73 28.03
N ASN A 69 18.00 -20.05 27.84
CA ASN A 69 17.15 -20.54 28.93
C ASN A 69 17.69 -21.90 29.41
N PRO A 70 17.80 -22.16 30.73
CA PRO A 70 18.19 -23.48 31.22
C PRO A 70 17.09 -24.51 30.91
N GLU A 71 17.51 -25.75 30.66
CA GLU A 71 16.62 -26.87 30.40
C GLU A 71 16.54 -27.76 31.64
N PHE A 72 15.33 -28.01 32.13
CA PHE A 72 15.08 -28.94 33.22
C PHE A 72 14.43 -30.22 32.67
N GLY A 73 15.08 -31.36 32.89
CA GLY A 73 14.61 -32.67 32.46
C GLY A 73 14.18 -33.54 33.63
N ILE A 74 13.12 -34.32 33.42
CA ILE A 74 12.73 -35.41 34.30
C ILE A 74 12.67 -36.67 33.46
N GLN A 75 13.41 -37.70 33.86
CA GLN A 75 13.46 -38.98 33.16
C GLN A 75 13.13 -40.08 34.15
N ALA A 76 12.21 -40.97 33.79
CA ALA A 76 11.81 -42.12 34.59
C ALA A 76 12.15 -43.40 33.83
N GLU A 77 12.96 -44.27 34.43
CA GLU A 77 13.44 -45.52 33.84
C GLU A 77 12.95 -46.72 34.66
N ASN A 78 13.01 -47.93 34.09
CA ASN A 78 12.68 -49.20 34.78
C ASN A 78 11.24 -49.31 35.34
N ALA A 79 10.28 -48.56 34.80
CA ALA A 79 8.89 -48.52 35.27
C ALA A 79 8.09 -49.84 35.11
N ALA A 80 8.57 -50.80 34.30
CA ALA A 80 7.88 -52.06 34.00
C ALA A 80 8.83 -53.27 33.88
N GLY A 81 9.69 -53.47 34.88
CA GLY A 81 10.62 -54.61 34.93
C GLY A 81 9.96 -55.98 35.12
N SER A 82 10.68 -57.06 34.80
CA SER A 82 10.25 -58.46 34.99
C SER A 82 11.18 -59.21 35.96
N GLY A 83 10.76 -60.39 36.45
CA GLY A 83 11.55 -61.18 37.40
C GLY A 83 11.71 -60.50 38.77
N PRO A 84 12.92 -60.41 39.37
CA PRO A 84 13.17 -59.75 40.65
C PRO A 84 12.81 -58.24 40.66
N TYR A 85 12.74 -57.61 39.49
CA TYR A 85 12.50 -56.17 39.30
C TYR A 85 11.05 -55.84 38.93
N ARG A 86 10.09 -56.69 39.33
CA ARG A 86 8.67 -56.56 38.97
C ARG A 86 8.01 -55.34 39.62
N GLY A 87 7.20 -54.62 38.86
CA GLY A 87 6.46 -53.42 39.31
C GLY A 87 7.36 -52.18 39.41
N ALA A 88 6.98 -51.20 40.23
CA ALA A 88 7.76 -49.96 40.40
C ALA A 88 9.00 -50.11 41.31
N LYS A 89 9.39 -51.34 41.68
CA LYS A 89 10.48 -51.60 42.63
C LYS A 89 11.87 -51.22 42.11
N ALA A 90 12.02 -51.13 40.79
CA ALA A 90 13.25 -50.71 40.13
C ALA A 90 13.15 -49.33 39.48
N LEU A 91 12.03 -48.61 39.66
CA LEU A 91 11.79 -47.30 39.06
C LEU A 91 12.89 -46.32 39.49
N GLU A 92 13.57 -45.75 38.52
CA GLU A 92 14.59 -44.73 38.74
C GLU A 92 14.11 -43.42 38.12
N THR A 93 14.09 -42.35 38.91
CA THR A 93 13.73 -41.02 38.44
C THR A 93 14.96 -40.13 38.50
N THR A 94 15.40 -39.65 37.35
CA THR A 94 16.52 -38.72 37.19
C THR A 94 16.00 -37.32 36.90
N TYR A 95 16.52 -36.34 37.63
CA TYR A 95 16.30 -34.91 37.38
C TYR A 95 17.58 -34.32 36.81
N SER A 96 17.50 -33.58 35.70
CA SER A 96 18.63 -32.93 35.06
C SER A 96 18.39 -31.43 34.90
N LEU A 97 19.45 -30.63 35.08
CA LEU A 97 19.46 -29.20 34.78
C LEU A 97 20.63 -28.91 33.84
N THR A 98 20.34 -28.43 32.65
CA THR A 98 21.33 -28.10 31.62
C THR A 98 21.34 -26.60 31.39
N GLN A 99 22.52 -25.98 31.49
CA GLN A 99 22.70 -24.56 31.17
C GLN A 99 23.81 -24.39 30.14
N THR A 100 23.47 -23.77 29.00
CA THR A 100 24.45 -23.45 27.96
C THR A 100 25.24 -22.21 28.36
N ILE A 101 26.58 -22.35 28.46
CA ILE A 101 27.49 -21.23 28.71
C ILE A 101 28.18 -20.83 27.39
N GLU A 102 27.86 -19.63 26.90
CA GLU A 102 28.44 -19.12 25.65
C GLU A 102 29.85 -18.53 25.89
N MET A 103 30.88 -19.21 25.39
CA MET A 103 32.27 -18.73 25.45
C MET A 103 32.71 -17.96 24.20
N GLY A 104 33.72 -17.11 24.33
CA GLY A 104 34.41 -16.49 23.18
C GLY A 104 33.63 -15.41 22.44
N GLY A 105 32.77 -14.64 23.14
CA GLY A 105 32.05 -13.50 22.55
C GLY A 105 30.86 -13.87 21.65
N LYS A 106 30.51 -15.16 21.52
CA LYS A 106 29.37 -15.65 20.73
C LYS A 106 28.07 -14.89 21.00
N ARG A 107 27.81 -14.56 22.26
CA ARG A 107 26.68 -13.73 22.69
C ARG A 107 26.68 -12.34 22.04
N GLY A 108 27.83 -11.68 21.99
CA GLY A 108 27.98 -10.37 21.35
C GLY A 108 27.64 -10.43 19.87
N TRP A 109 28.23 -11.40 19.14
CA TRP A 109 27.92 -11.60 17.73
C TRP A 109 26.45 -11.92 17.47
N ARG A 110 25.80 -12.72 18.33
CA ARG A 110 24.36 -12.99 18.23
C ARG A 110 23.55 -11.70 18.38
N ARG A 111 23.87 -10.88 19.38
CA ARG A 111 23.22 -9.59 19.62
C ARG A 111 23.41 -8.63 18.46
N ASP A 112 24.64 -8.44 17.99
CA ASP A 112 24.96 -7.52 16.90
C ASP A 112 24.24 -7.93 15.61
N THR A 113 24.18 -9.24 15.32
CA THR A 113 23.46 -9.76 14.15
C THR A 113 21.95 -9.52 14.27
N ALA A 114 21.36 -9.78 15.43
CA ALA A 114 19.93 -9.55 15.64
C ALA A 114 19.57 -8.05 15.63
N ALA A 115 20.43 -7.19 16.19
CA ALA A 115 20.28 -5.75 16.14
C ALA A 115 20.36 -5.21 14.70
N ALA A 116 21.31 -5.70 13.91
CA ALA A 116 21.40 -5.36 12.48
C ALA A 116 20.16 -5.83 11.70
N ALA A 117 19.62 -7.02 12.03
CA ALA A 117 18.40 -7.53 11.42
C ALA A 117 17.17 -6.66 11.80
N ALA A 118 17.04 -6.25 13.06
CA ALA A 118 15.98 -5.34 13.52
C ALA A 118 16.08 -3.97 12.83
N HIS A 119 17.29 -3.40 12.74
CA HIS A 119 17.52 -2.14 12.03
C HIS A 119 17.13 -2.22 10.55
N ARG A 120 17.54 -3.30 9.88
CA ARG A 120 17.11 -3.57 8.50
C ARG A 120 15.60 -3.70 8.40
N GLY A 121 14.95 -4.40 9.33
CA GLY A 121 13.49 -4.53 9.37
C GLY A 121 12.77 -3.18 9.44
N ALA A 122 13.30 -2.23 10.23
CA ALA A 122 12.78 -0.87 10.29
C ALA A 122 12.94 -0.11 8.98
N LEU A 123 14.10 -0.23 8.32
CA LEU A 123 14.34 0.37 7.00
C LEU A 123 13.43 -0.24 5.93
N ASP A 124 13.23 -1.55 5.93
CA ASP A 124 12.33 -2.24 4.99
C ASP A 124 10.87 -1.76 5.17
N ARG A 125 10.42 -1.55 6.42
CA ARG A 125 9.11 -0.94 6.72
C ARG A 125 9.03 0.50 6.18
N ASP A 126 10.06 1.31 6.43
CA ASP A 126 10.07 2.70 5.99
C ASP A 126 10.10 2.80 4.45
N ALA A 127 10.77 1.87 3.76
CA ALA A 127 10.74 1.75 2.31
C ALA A 127 9.33 1.44 1.80
N VAL A 128 8.63 0.45 2.38
CA VAL A 128 7.23 0.13 2.03
C VAL A 128 6.32 1.34 2.24
N ARG A 129 6.53 2.13 3.29
CA ARG A 129 5.78 3.36 3.56
C ARG A 129 5.99 4.41 2.45
N LEU A 130 7.25 4.59 2.02
CA LEU A 130 7.61 5.55 0.97
C LEU A 130 7.09 5.11 -0.40
N ASP A 131 7.20 3.82 -0.72
CA ASP A 131 6.68 3.24 -1.96
C ASP A 131 5.17 3.41 -2.06
N LEU A 132 4.45 3.13 -0.97
CA LEU A 132 2.99 3.35 -0.92
C LEU A 132 2.64 4.83 -1.13
N ALA A 133 3.35 5.75 -0.46
CA ALA A 133 3.12 7.18 -0.64
C ALA A 133 3.40 7.64 -2.08
N ARG A 134 4.44 7.09 -2.72
CA ARG A 134 4.76 7.33 -4.13
C ARG A 134 3.66 6.82 -5.05
N ASP A 135 3.24 5.58 -4.87
CA ASP A 135 2.25 4.93 -5.74
C ASP A 135 0.89 5.62 -5.66
N VAL A 136 0.48 6.05 -4.46
CA VAL A 136 -0.74 6.85 -4.26
C VAL A 136 -0.66 8.19 -5.00
N ARG A 137 0.47 8.90 -4.91
CA ARG A 137 0.66 10.17 -5.63
C ARG A 137 0.63 9.99 -7.14
N LEU A 138 1.32 8.96 -7.66
CA LEU A 138 1.31 8.65 -9.09
C LEU A 138 -0.09 8.28 -9.58
N ALA A 139 -0.83 7.47 -8.82
CA ALA A 139 -2.20 7.11 -9.14
C ALA A 139 -3.13 8.34 -9.12
N ALA A 140 -2.99 9.23 -8.15
CA ALA A 140 -3.76 10.47 -8.08
C ALA A 140 -3.48 11.40 -9.27
N ILE A 141 -2.20 11.57 -9.65
CA ILE A 141 -1.82 12.33 -10.84
C ILE A 141 -2.40 11.68 -12.12
N ALA A 142 -2.38 10.36 -12.22
CA ALA A 142 -2.94 9.65 -13.36
C ALA A 142 -4.46 9.87 -13.49
N VAL A 143 -5.20 9.89 -12.37
CA VAL A 143 -6.63 10.22 -12.34
C VAL A 143 -6.88 11.64 -12.86
N LEU A 144 -6.12 12.62 -12.36
CA LEU A 144 -6.28 14.01 -12.78
C LEU A 144 -5.92 14.20 -14.26
N ALA A 145 -4.85 13.57 -14.74
CA ALA A 145 -4.46 13.61 -16.15
C ALA A 145 -5.52 12.95 -17.06
N ALA A 146 -6.09 11.82 -16.64
CA ALA A 146 -7.15 11.15 -17.37
C ALA A 146 -8.44 12.00 -17.40
N HIS A 147 -8.75 12.69 -16.30
CA HIS A 147 -9.88 13.62 -16.22
C HIS A 147 -9.74 14.78 -17.22
N GLU A 148 -8.58 15.45 -17.24
CA GLU A 148 -8.29 16.53 -18.18
C GLU A 148 -8.35 16.03 -19.63
N ARG A 149 -7.77 14.85 -19.89
CA ARG A 149 -7.84 14.22 -21.20
C ARG A 149 -9.27 13.94 -21.65
N ARG A 150 -10.13 13.47 -20.74
CA ARG A 150 -11.56 13.26 -21.03
C ARG A 150 -12.24 14.59 -21.37
N GLN A 151 -11.97 15.67 -20.64
CA GLN A 151 -12.55 16.98 -20.92
C GLN A 151 -12.20 17.45 -22.34
N ILE A 152 -10.93 17.40 -22.72
CA ILE A 152 -10.46 17.77 -24.07
C ILE A 152 -11.13 16.93 -25.16
N VAL A 153 -11.25 15.62 -24.96
CA VAL A 153 -11.84 14.72 -25.97
C VAL A 153 -13.36 14.92 -26.10
N GLU A 154 -14.06 15.26 -25.02
CA GLU A 154 -15.49 15.63 -25.09
C GLU A 154 -15.71 16.95 -25.83
N GLU A 155 -14.81 17.92 -25.68
CA GLU A 155 -14.84 19.16 -26.49
C GLU A 155 -14.64 18.87 -27.98
N GLN A 156 -13.68 17.98 -28.32
CA GLN A 156 -13.46 17.55 -29.70
C GLN A 156 -14.71 16.85 -30.28
N ARG A 157 -15.38 16.02 -29.49
CA ARG A 157 -16.65 15.39 -29.88
C ARG A 157 -17.75 16.43 -30.11
N ALA A 158 -17.86 17.44 -29.24
CA ALA A 158 -18.83 18.51 -29.40
C ALA A 158 -18.58 19.31 -30.70
N LEU A 159 -17.32 19.62 -30.99
CA LEU A 159 -16.91 20.30 -32.23
C LEU A 159 -17.19 19.45 -33.48
N ALA A 160 -16.96 18.14 -33.42
CA ALA A 160 -17.28 17.22 -34.50
C ALA A 160 -18.79 17.17 -34.78
N ASP A 161 -19.62 17.21 -33.75
CA ASP A 161 -21.08 17.24 -33.90
C ASP A 161 -21.57 18.56 -34.49
N GLU A 162 -21.02 19.70 -34.05
CA GLU A 162 -21.30 21.00 -34.65
C GLU A 162 -20.92 21.03 -36.14
N THR A 163 -19.74 20.50 -36.47
CA THR A 163 -19.26 20.40 -37.85
C THR A 163 -20.21 19.55 -38.70
N ARG A 164 -20.64 18.39 -38.19
CA ARG A 164 -21.62 17.53 -38.89
C ARG A 164 -22.95 18.26 -39.09
N ARG A 165 -23.46 18.97 -38.08
CA ARG A 165 -24.69 19.78 -38.19
C ARG A 165 -24.57 20.88 -39.24
N ALA A 166 -23.44 21.59 -39.29
CA ALA A 166 -23.18 22.63 -40.28
C ALA A 166 -23.09 22.07 -41.71
N VAL A 167 -22.42 20.92 -41.90
CA VAL A 167 -22.34 20.24 -43.20
C VAL A 167 -23.72 19.77 -43.65
N ALA A 168 -24.50 19.13 -42.78
CA ALA A 168 -25.86 18.69 -43.09
C ALA A 168 -26.75 19.85 -43.56
N GLY A 169 -26.67 21.01 -42.91
CA GLY A 169 -27.39 22.21 -43.35
C GLY A 169 -26.97 22.70 -44.74
N ARG A 170 -25.68 22.61 -45.11
CA ARG A 170 -25.21 22.98 -46.46
C ARG A 170 -25.61 21.98 -47.54
N VAL A 171 -25.63 20.68 -47.22
CA VAL A 171 -26.12 19.63 -48.12
C VAL A 171 -27.63 19.80 -48.38
N GLN A 172 -28.42 20.07 -47.34
CA GLN A 172 -29.86 20.37 -47.46
C GLN A 172 -30.13 21.61 -48.33
N ALA A 173 -29.25 22.61 -48.27
CA ALA A 173 -29.31 23.79 -49.13
C ALA A 173 -28.80 23.54 -50.57
N GLY A 174 -28.41 22.30 -50.91
CA GLY A 174 -27.86 21.93 -52.23
C GLY A 174 -26.47 22.48 -52.52
N ARG A 175 -25.75 22.99 -51.50
CA ARG A 175 -24.45 23.65 -51.66
C ARG A 175 -23.25 22.71 -51.52
N ASP A 176 -23.46 21.53 -50.92
CA ASP A 176 -22.46 20.50 -50.68
C ASP A 176 -22.98 19.11 -51.11
N SER A 177 -22.07 18.16 -51.34
CA SER A 177 -22.39 16.77 -51.73
C SER A 177 -22.78 15.90 -50.52
N PRO A 178 -23.72 14.93 -50.66
CA PRO A 178 -24.03 13.94 -49.62
C PRO A 178 -22.81 13.19 -49.09
N MET A 179 -21.81 12.91 -49.93
CA MET A 179 -20.56 12.26 -49.52
C MET A 179 -19.78 13.09 -48.47
N ARG A 180 -19.95 14.42 -48.45
CA ARG A 180 -19.36 15.29 -47.44
C ARG A 180 -20.05 15.14 -46.08
N GLU A 181 -21.37 14.92 -46.08
CA GLU A 181 -22.13 14.62 -44.86
C GLU A 181 -21.73 13.27 -44.28
N ASP A 182 -21.60 12.22 -45.11
CA ASP A 182 -21.14 10.91 -44.66
C ASP A 182 -19.74 10.99 -44.01
N ARG A 183 -18.83 11.76 -44.62
CA ARG A 183 -17.48 11.98 -44.06
C ARG A 183 -17.52 12.70 -42.71
N ALA A 184 -18.40 13.69 -42.55
CA ALA A 184 -18.59 14.37 -41.28
C ALA A 184 -19.24 13.44 -40.22
N GLY A 185 -20.16 12.57 -40.64
CA GLY A 185 -20.75 11.54 -39.79
C GLY A 185 -19.72 10.52 -39.29
N LEU A 186 -18.81 10.07 -40.15
CA LEU A 186 -17.70 9.20 -39.75
C LEU A 186 -16.78 9.89 -38.73
N ALA A 187 -16.46 11.18 -38.94
CA ALA A 187 -15.64 11.95 -38.00
C ALA A 187 -16.30 12.07 -36.62
N LEU A 188 -17.61 12.33 -36.56
CA LEU A 188 -18.36 12.34 -35.29
C LEU A 188 -18.39 10.95 -34.62
N THR A 189 -18.54 9.90 -35.41
CA THR A 189 -18.54 8.52 -34.90
C THR A 189 -17.20 8.20 -34.25
N GLN A 190 -16.10 8.54 -34.92
CA GLN A 190 -14.75 8.38 -34.38
C GLN A 190 -14.56 9.18 -33.08
N ALA A 191 -14.93 10.47 -33.07
CA ALA A 191 -14.82 11.31 -31.89
C ALA A 191 -15.67 10.78 -30.71
N THR A 192 -16.82 10.16 -31.00
CA THR A 192 -17.67 9.53 -29.99
C THR A 192 -17.02 8.28 -29.38
N VAL A 193 -16.37 7.46 -30.21
CA VAL A 193 -15.58 6.30 -29.73
C VAL A 193 -14.42 6.76 -28.86
N ASP A 194 -13.71 7.81 -29.28
CA ASP A 194 -12.58 8.36 -28.55
C ASP A 194 -13.01 8.93 -27.18
N ALA A 195 -14.15 9.65 -27.13
CA ALA A 195 -14.72 10.14 -25.87
C ALA A 195 -15.13 9.00 -24.92
N ALA A 196 -15.76 7.95 -25.46
CA ALA A 196 -16.11 6.76 -24.68
C ALA A 196 -14.86 6.04 -24.15
N ARG A 197 -13.75 6.03 -24.90
CA ARG A 197 -12.47 5.49 -24.45
C ARG A 197 -11.87 6.34 -23.33
N ALA A 198 -11.80 7.66 -23.50
CA ALA A 198 -11.26 8.56 -22.48
C ALA A 198 -12.03 8.47 -21.14
N ARG A 199 -13.36 8.29 -21.19
CA ARG A 199 -14.17 7.99 -19.98
C ARG A 199 -13.72 6.71 -19.28
N ARG A 200 -13.57 5.61 -20.01
CA ARG A 200 -13.12 4.33 -19.44
C ARG A 200 -11.71 4.43 -18.87
N ASP A 201 -10.84 5.21 -19.50
CA ASP A 201 -9.48 5.41 -19.03
C ASP A 201 -9.46 6.20 -17.69
N GLU A 202 -10.32 7.21 -17.53
CA GLU A 202 -10.53 7.90 -16.25
C GLU A 202 -11.11 6.96 -15.18
N ASP A 203 -12.14 6.18 -15.51
CA ASP A 203 -12.73 5.22 -14.59
C ASP A 203 -11.69 4.19 -14.13
N ALA A 204 -10.84 3.70 -15.04
CA ALA A 204 -9.77 2.75 -14.73
C ALA A 204 -8.72 3.37 -13.79
N ALA A 205 -8.31 4.61 -14.04
CA ALA A 205 -7.39 5.33 -13.15
C ALA A 205 -8.01 5.54 -11.76
N GLY A 206 -9.30 5.89 -11.69
CA GLY A 206 -10.02 6.09 -10.44
C GLY A 206 -10.11 4.80 -9.61
N HIS A 207 -10.39 3.67 -10.26
CA HIS A 207 -10.38 2.36 -9.60
C HIS A 207 -8.98 1.99 -9.09
N ALA A 208 -7.92 2.23 -9.87
CA ALA A 208 -6.55 1.95 -9.45
C ALA A 208 -6.17 2.73 -8.18
N LEU A 209 -6.50 4.03 -8.11
CA LEU A 209 -6.32 4.82 -6.90
C LEU A 209 -7.14 4.25 -5.75
N SER A 210 -8.41 3.90 -6.00
CA SER A 210 -9.33 3.38 -4.98
C SER A 210 -8.84 2.10 -4.32
N LEU A 211 -8.13 1.23 -5.06
CA LEU A 211 -7.51 0.02 -4.53
C LEU A 211 -6.35 0.30 -3.55
N LEU A 212 -5.65 1.42 -3.71
CA LEU A 212 -4.53 1.79 -2.83
C LEU A 212 -5.01 2.43 -1.51
N ILE A 213 -6.10 3.19 -1.56
CA ILE A 213 -6.66 3.90 -0.39
C ILE A 213 -7.80 3.14 0.29
N ASP A 214 -8.21 1.99 -0.26
CA ASP A 214 -9.32 1.15 0.21
C ASP A 214 -10.67 1.89 0.29
N ARG A 215 -10.91 2.81 -0.66
CA ARG A 215 -12.17 3.57 -0.76
C ARG A 215 -12.37 4.16 -2.15
N PRO A 216 -13.61 4.29 -2.64
CA PRO A 216 -13.89 4.92 -3.92
C PRO A 216 -13.60 6.43 -3.86
N VAL A 217 -12.83 6.94 -4.82
CA VAL A 217 -12.59 8.38 -5.00
C VAL A 217 -12.81 8.77 -6.45
N ALA A 218 -13.61 9.82 -6.65
CA ALA A 218 -13.85 10.43 -7.95
C ALA A 218 -12.85 11.57 -8.21
N ALA A 219 -12.51 11.80 -9.48
CA ALA A 219 -11.59 12.87 -9.89
C ALA A 219 -12.05 14.26 -9.38
N ALA A 220 -13.36 14.51 -9.34
CA ALA A 220 -13.94 15.77 -8.86
C ALA A 220 -13.69 16.06 -7.36
N GLN A 221 -13.28 15.05 -6.59
CA GLN A 221 -12.93 15.21 -5.17
C GLN A 221 -11.44 15.52 -4.99
N LEU A 222 -10.61 15.44 -6.04
CA LEU A 222 -9.18 15.66 -5.93
C LEU A 222 -8.84 17.14 -6.11
N ASP A 223 -7.97 17.66 -5.25
CA ASP A 223 -7.44 19.01 -5.41
C ASP A 223 -6.49 19.08 -6.61
N THR A 224 -6.83 19.92 -7.59
CA THR A 224 -6.05 20.16 -8.81
C THR A 224 -4.89 21.13 -8.59
N ALA A 225 -4.84 21.85 -7.47
CA ALA A 225 -3.78 22.82 -7.18
C ALA A 225 -2.37 22.18 -7.20
N ALA A 226 -2.26 20.90 -6.84
CA ALA A 226 -1.01 20.17 -6.85
C ALA A 226 -0.41 19.97 -8.27
N LEU A 227 -1.24 19.86 -9.31
CA LEU A 227 -0.76 19.75 -10.70
C LEU A 227 -0.08 21.04 -11.18
N HIS A 228 -0.57 22.19 -10.73
CA HIS A 228 -0.02 23.48 -11.14
C HIS A 228 1.37 23.74 -10.54
N LEU A 229 1.68 23.18 -9.36
CA LEU A 229 3.03 23.25 -8.78
C LEU A 229 4.04 22.38 -9.56
N LEU A 230 3.66 21.15 -9.93
CA LEU A 230 4.51 20.27 -10.73
C LEU A 230 4.79 20.82 -12.13
N ALA A 231 3.83 21.52 -12.74
CA ALA A 231 4.02 22.18 -14.03
C ALA A 231 4.96 23.40 -13.93
N ALA A 232 5.02 24.07 -12.78
CA ALA A 232 5.91 25.21 -12.55
C ALA A 232 7.37 24.77 -12.35
N ASP A 233 7.60 23.68 -11.60
CA ASP A 233 8.96 23.16 -11.35
C ASP A 233 9.55 22.40 -12.55
N GLY A 234 8.72 21.75 -13.37
CA GLY A 234 9.18 21.07 -14.60
C GLY A 234 9.80 22.03 -15.65
N ALA A 235 9.50 23.32 -15.56
CA ALA A 235 10.15 24.35 -16.37
C ALA A 235 11.48 24.85 -15.76
N ALA A 236 11.71 24.63 -14.46
CA ALA A 236 12.91 25.05 -13.75
C ALA A 236 14.01 23.95 -13.70
N GLU A 237 13.64 22.68 -13.70
CA GLU A 237 14.55 21.52 -13.58
C GLU A 237 15.23 21.10 -14.90
N ALA A 238 14.94 21.74 -16.04
CA ALA A 238 15.66 21.47 -17.29
C ALA A 238 17.12 22.01 -17.31
N GLY A 239 17.64 22.51 -16.18
CA GLY A 239 18.96 23.15 -16.08
C GLY A 239 19.71 23.01 -14.76
N GLY A 240 19.35 22.13 -13.82
CA GLY A 240 19.98 22.13 -12.48
C GLY A 240 20.25 20.75 -11.88
N ASP A 241 21.53 20.40 -11.79
CA ASP A 241 22.20 19.54 -10.81
C ASP A 241 21.51 18.23 -10.33
N VAL A 242 22.02 17.10 -10.85
CA VAL A 242 21.73 15.77 -10.30
C VAL A 242 22.35 15.66 -8.90
N PRO A 243 21.60 15.33 -7.84
CA PRO A 243 22.18 15.22 -6.49
C PRO A 243 23.23 14.11 -6.42
N ASP A 244 24.43 14.48 -5.96
CA ASP A 244 25.59 13.61 -5.80
C ASP A 244 25.33 12.51 -4.74
N LEU A 245 25.19 11.27 -5.22
CA LEU A 245 24.99 10.07 -4.38
C LEU A 245 26.30 9.49 -3.83
N ALA A 246 27.43 10.20 -3.97
CA ALA A 246 28.73 9.78 -3.46
C ALA A 246 28.84 9.51 -1.93
N PRO A 247 28.03 10.08 -1.00
CA PRO A 247 28.30 9.85 0.43
C PRO A 247 27.79 8.50 0.96
N LEU A 248 27.01 7.72 0.20
CA LEU A 248 26.48 6.43 0.66
C LEU A 248 27.45 5.24 0.52
N ALA A 249 28.65 5.44 -0.04
CA ALA A 249 29.64 4.37 -0.25
C ALA A 249 30.69 4.24 0.89
N GLY A 250 30.60 5.02 1.97
CA GLY A 250 31.70 5.20 2.93
C GLY A 250 31.45 4.72 4.37
N GLY A 251 30.91 3.53 4.59
CA GLY A 251 30.72 2.95 5.93
C GLY A 251 31.67 1.77 6.23
N THR A 252 32.92 2.06 6.57
CA THR A 252 33.94 1.04 6.93
C THR A 252 33.60 0.33 8.24
N GLY A 253 33.43 -1.00 8.19
CA GLY A 253 33.32 -1.87 9.36
C GLY A 253 34.59 -1.93 10.22
N PRO A 254 34.50 -2.45 11.46
CA PRO A 254 35.62 -2.47 12.40
C PRO A 254 36.72 -3.47 11.98
N ARG A 255 37.96 -2.98 11.88
CA ARG A 255 39.15 -3.79 11.55
C ARG A 255 39.53 -4.73 12.72
N PRO A 256 39.92 -5.99 12.46
CA PRO A 256 40.47 -6.86 13.50
C PRO A 256 41.87 -6.40 13.93
N ARG A 257 42.13 -6.38 15.24
CA ARG A 257 43.44 -6.07 15.84
C ARG A 257 44.48 -7.12 15.42
N ARG A 258 45.47 -6.69 14.65
CA ARG A 258 46.66 -7.47 14.25
C ARG A 258 47.59 -7.62 15.46
N GLY A 259 47.68 -8.81 16.03
CA GLY A 259 48.67 -9.18 17.04
C GLY A 259 50.09 -9.09 16.47
N GLY A 260 50.94 -8.30 17.13
CA GLY A 260 52.35 -8.14 16.78
C GLY A 260 53.15 -9.40 17.09
N ARG A 261 53.80 -9.94 16.06
CA ARG A 261 54.85 -10.96 16.16
C ARG A 261 56.12 -10.31 16.74
N GLY A 262 56.59 -10.78 17.89
CA GLY A 262 57.98 -10.58 18.33
C GLY A 262 58.88 -11.53 17.55
N ALA A 263 59.61 -11.01 16.58
CA ALA A 263 60.70 -11.72 15.91
C ALA A 263 61.98 -11.58 16.74
N GLY A 264 62.66 -12.70 16.96
CA GLY A 264 63.97 -12.75 17.60
C GLY A 264 65.06 -12.09 16.75
N GLN A 265 66.09 -11.61 17.43
CA GLN A 265 67.42 -11.47 16.90
C GLN A 265 68.39 -12.14 17.88
N GLY A 266 69.10 -13.15 17.38
CA GLY A 266 70.31 -13.64 18.02
C GLY A 266 71.53 -12.88 17.51
N ARG A 267 72.61 -12.96 18.30
CA ARG A 267 73.98 -13.37 17.91
C ARG A 267 75.09 -12.43 18.43
N ALA A 268 75.90 -12.96 19.34
CA ALA A 268 77.37 -12.84 19.47
C ALA A 268 77.75 -13.41 20.87
N GLY A 269 78.69 -14.32 21.09
CA GLY A 269 79.79 -14.80 20.26
C GLY A 269 81.15 -14.37 20.82
N ARG A 270 81.56 -14.85 21.99
CA ARG A 270 82.88 -15.39 22.36
C ARG A 270 82.95 -15.64 23.87
#